data_AF-A0A9X0UIT0-F1
#
_entry.id   AF-A0A9X0UIT0-F1
#
_cell.length_a   1.000
_cell.length_b   1.000
_cell.length_c   1.000
_cell.angle_alpha   90.00
_cell.angle_beta   90.00
_cell.angle_gamma   90.00
#
_symmetry.space_group_name_H-M   'P 1'
#
loop_
_entity.id
_entity.type
_entity.pdbx_description
1 polymer ?
#
loop_
_entity_poly.entity_id
_entity_poly.type
_entity_poly.pdbx_seq_one_letter_code
_entity_poly.pdbx_strand_id
1 'polypeptide(L)'
;MQNIKRIGAIGGAVVLVLCWPLAVGQIGQKAITHGLENLTNEQISAELIHYDRGYLSSHVSARFTVLDERVRQQLISEGLPTQWIVDSDIQHQLFSLSAQSRLPEYPELPLTMTTVTQLNGNTDYHIQLDSWHYQPLDNEALGISLTPAQLTGTVTTLGEVTYDLTLPSVMVDFIDGQKMQLSKLEAKGHGKQENGFWLGKQALSIGELEINDSDHQSLLLVRQGSYEFTSSMDAHKKRFTSQHKLTVDQVISDEGEVHDATFDFTLADVDSQAFEQLSALYQTYSTMPAQALNQALPLIETLFSQGFSLSLNQLAVKVGDGDFSANWMLTIPEGTNNILQDPSVILPALTGHLDNFVSQQFAQDYPFIQQGMDELVMMEMATQDEQGYRVHAQINQGNVSFDNGKQVPLINLMMPLLMR
;
A
#
# COMPACT_ATOMS: atom_id res chain seq x y z
N MET A 1 -15.12 -28.58 59.57
CA MET A 1 -15.11 -27.30 58.80
C MET A 1 -14.40 -27.38 57.44
N GLN A 2 -13.47 -28.32 57.19
CA GLN A 2 -12.78 -28.42 55.89
C GLN A 2 -13.66 -28.95 54.73
N ASN A 3 -14.64 -29.82 55.01
CA ASN A 3 -15.54 -30.35 53.96
C ASN A 3 -16.56 -29.32 53.44
N ILE A 4 -17.08 -28.43 54.29
CA ILE A 4 -18.02 -27.36 53.87
C ILE A 4 -17.31 -26.27 53.05
N LYS A 5 -16.05 -25.96 53.38
CA LYS A 5 -15.22 -25.04 52.58
C LYS A 5 -14.83 -25.64 51.22
N ARG A 6 -14.57 -26.95 51.13
CA ARG A 6 -14.33 -27.65 49.85
C ARG A 6 -15.60 -27.74 48.99
N ILE A 7 -16.74 -28.09 49.57
CA ILE A 7 -18.03 -28.15 48.86
C ILE A 7 -18.50 -26.75 48.42
N GLY A 8 -18.27 -25.72 49.23
CA GLY A 8 -18.53 -24.31 48.86
C GLY A 8 -17.59 -23.76 47.79
N ALA A 9 -16.31 -24.16 47.79
CA ALA A 9 -15.35 -23.77 46.74
C ALA A 9 -15.62 -24.50 45.42
N ILE A 10 -15.99 -25.78 45.47
CA ILE A 10 -16.39 -26.56 44.29
C ILE A 10 -17.73 -26.05 43.74
N GLY A 11 -18.72 -25.80 44.61
CA GLY A 11 -20.00 -25.20 44.22
C GLY A 11 -19.85 -23.77 43.67
N GLY A 12 -18.97 -22.95 44.27
CA GLY A 12 -18.65 -21.61 43.78
C GLY A 12 -17.89 -21.59 42.46
N ALA A 13 -16.96 -22.53 42.25
CA ALA A 13 -16.26 -22.70 40.96
C ALA A 13 -17.20 -23.21 39.87
N VAL A 14 -18.13 -24.12 40.18
CA VAL A 14 -19.16 -24.58 39.24
C VAL A 14 -20.14 -23.46 38.90
N VAL A 15 -20.55 -22.64 39.87
CA VAL A 15 -21.39 -21.46 39.62
C VAL A 15 -20.64 -20.39 38.83
N LEU A 16 -19.33 -20.20 39.04
CA LEU A 16 -18.52 -19.31 38.22
C LEU A 16 -18.37 -19.84 36.80
N VAL A 17 -18.11 -21.14 36.59
CA VAL A 17 -18.03 -21.78 35.25
C VAL A 17 -19.38 -21.76 34.53
N LEU A 18 -20.50 -21.91 35.23
CA LEU A 18 -21.85 -21.72 34.65
C LEU A 18 -22.16 -20.22 34.44
N CYS A 19 -21.68 -19.37 35.35
CA CYS A 19 -21.65 -17.90 35.28
C CYS A 19 -20.95 -17.35 34.04
N TRP A 20 -19.90 -18.07 33.65
CA TRP A 20 -18.82 -17.55 32.81
C TRP A 20 -19.26 -17.32 31.37
N PRO A 21 -19.96 -18.24 30.69
CA PRO A 21 -20.54 -17.97 29.37
C PRO A 21 -21.51 -16.78 29.34
N LEU A 22 -22.23 -16.50 30.45
CA LEU A 22 -23.09 -15.31 30.54
C LEU A 22 -22.27 -14.02 30.66
N ALA A 23 -21.19 -14.04 31.44
CA ALA A 23 -20.27 -12.90 31.56
C ALA A 23 -19.51 -12.66 30.24
N VAL A 24 -19.00 -13.72 29.61
CA VAL A 24 -18.37 -13.70 28.29
C VAL A 24 -19.36 -13.26 27.21
N GLY A 25 -20.63 -13.63 27.29
CA GLY A 25 -21.67 -13.13 26.39
C GLY A 25 -21.97 -11.64 26.57
N GLN A 26 -21.95 -11.09 27.79
CA GLN A 26 -22.08 -9.64 28.02
C GLN A 26 -20.83 -8.86 27.60
N ILE A 27 -19.64 -9.40 27.88
CA ILE A 27 -18.37 -8.84 27.42
C ILE A 27 -18.32 -8.89 25.89
N GLY A 28 -18.80 -9.98 25.28
CA GLY A 28 -18.87 -10.17 23.84
C GLY A 28 -19.86 -9.23 23.17
N GLN A 29 -21.08 -9.08 23.70
CA GLN A 29 -22.01 -8.07 23.22
C GLN A 29 -21.39 -6.66 23.27
N LYS A 30 -20.78 -6.28 24.41
CA LYS A 30 -20.09 -4.99 24.53
C LYS A 30 -18.90 -4.87 23.58
N ALA A 31 -18.08 -5.90 23.44
CA ALA A 31 -16.92 -5.92 22.56
C ALA A 31 -17.33 -5.81 21.09
N ILE A 32 -18.45 -6.42 20.69
CA ILE A 32 -19.00 -6.32 19.34
C ILE A 32 -19.59 -4.94 19.11
N THR A 33 -20.39 -4.42 20.04
CA THR A 33 -20.94 -3.06 19.91
C THR A 33 -19.83 -2.02 19.86
N HIS A 34 -18.85 -2.06 20.77
CA HIS A 34 -17.70 -1.14 20.73
C HIS A 34 -16.80 -1.40 19.52
N GLY A 35 -16.67 -2.65 19.07
CA GLY A 35 -15.91 -3.00 17.87
C GLY A 35 -16.53 -2.40 16.62
N LEU A 36 -17.85 -2.51 16.44
CA LEU A 36 -18.59 -1.89 15.34
C LEU A 36 -18.54 -0.35 15.42
N GLU A 37 -18.63 0.23 16.61
CA GLU A 37 -18.45 1.67 16.82
C GLU A 37 -17.04 2.13 16.44
N ASN A 38 -15.99 1.37 16.79
CA ASN A 38 -14.60 1.68 16.44
C ASN A 38 -14.25 1.41 14.98
N LEU A 39 -14.95 0.48 14.32
CA LEU A 39 -14.84 0.24 12.87
C LEU A 39 -15.54 1.33 12.06
N THR A 40 -16.52 2.01 12.66
CA THR A 40 -17.20 3.14 12.03
C THR A 40 -16.27 4.34 11.99
N ASN A 41 -15.91 4.76 10.78
CA ASN A 41 -15.04 5.91 10.52
C ASN A 41 -15.57 6.71 9.32
N GLU A 42 -14.77 7.64 8.80
CA GLU A 42 -15.16 8.48 7.67
C GLU A 42 -15.36 7.70 6.34
N GLN A 43 -14.82 6.47 6.24
CA GLN A 43 -14.85 5.66 5.03
C GLN A 43 -15.89 4.53 5.07
N ILE A 44 -16.13 3.94 6.25
CA ILE A 44 -17.01 2.77 6.43
C ILE A 44 -17.88 2.99 7.67
N SER A 45 -19.16 2.63 7.58
CA SER A 45 -20.08 2.53 8.71
C SER A 45 -20.41 1.07 9.00
N ALA A 46 -20.43 0.71 10.27
CA ALA A 46 -20.80 -0.62 10.74
C ALA A 46 -21.93 -0.51 11.78
N GLU A 47 -23.10 -1.05 11.46
CA GLU A 47 -24.31 -0.96 12.30
C GLU A 47 -24.76 -2.35 12.75
N LEU A 48 -25.10 -2.49 14.03
CA LEU A 48 -25.73 -3.70 14.55
C LEU A 48 -27.21 -3.75 14.16
N ILE A 49 -27.61 -4.69 13.30
CA ILE A 49 -29.02 -4.89 12.92
C ILE A 49 -29.74 -5.74 13.97
N HIS A 50 -29.12 -6.87 14.33
CA HIS A 50 -29.73 -7.85 15.21
C HIS A 50 -28.68 -8.54 16.09
N TYR A 51 -29.07 -8.82 17.33
CA TYR A 51 -28.25 -9.57 18.28
C TYR A 51 -29.16 -10.51 19.07
N ASP A 52 -29.08 -11.81 18.78
CA ASP A 52 -29.74 -12.85 19.56
C ASP A 52 -28.74 -13.47 20.54
N ARG A 53 -29.01 -13.29 21.84
CA ARG A 53 -28.10 -13.70 22.91
C ARG A 53 -28.49 -15.07 23.45
N GLY A 54 -27.64 -16.06 23.22
CA GLY A 54 -27.72 -17.35 23.91
C GLY A 54 -26.71 -17.48 25.05
N TYR A 55 -26.75 -18.64 25.71
CA TYR A 55 -25.90 -18.94 26.87
C TYR A 55 -24.46 -19.31 26.46
N LEU A 56 -24.30 -20.24 25.51
CA LEU A 56 -22.99 -20.66 24.97
C LEU A 56 -22.71 -20.15 23.57
N SER A 57 -23.71 -19.56 22.92
CA SER A 57 -23.62 -19.03 21.58
C SER A 57 -24.47 -17.77 21.44
N SER A 58 -24.14 -16.93 20.48
CA SER A 58 -24.96 -15.77 20.11
C SER A 58 -25.01 -15.68 18.58
N HIS A 59 -26.07 -15.08 18.04
CA HIS A 59 -26.17 -14.80 16.61
C HIS A 59 -26.23 -13.29 16.40
N VAL A 60 -25.46 -12.78 15.44
CA VAL A 60 -25.30 -11.35 15.20
C VAL A 60 -25.40 -11.05 13.73
N SER A 61 -26.22 -10.07 13.39
CA SER A 61 -26.28 -9.51 12.03
C SER A 61 -25.81 -8.07 12.09
N ALA A 62 -24.77 -7.75 11.31
CA ALA A 62 -24.22 -6.41 11.18
C ALA A 62 -24.31 -5.92 9.74
N ARG A 63 -24.60 -4.63 9.54
CA ARG A 63 -24.59 -3.97 8.24
C ARG A 63 -23.31 -3.16 8.10
N PHE A 64 -22.57 -3.42 7.04
CA PHE A 64 -21.44 -2.60 6.61
C PHE A 64 -21.87 -1.72 5.44
N THR A 65 -21.55 -0.43 5.49
CA THR A 65 -21.90 0.54 4.45
C THR A 65 -20.67 1.35 4.08
N VAL A 66 -20.37 1.45 2.79
CA VAL A 66 -19.31 2.36 2.30
C VAL A 66 -19.82 3.80 2.38
N LEU A 67 -19.11 4.65 3.12
CA LEU A 67 -19.38 6.07 3.27
C LEU A 67 -18.51 6.94 2.36
N ASP A 68 -17.32 6.46 1.98
CA ASP A 68 -16.45 7.16 1.04
C ASP A 68 -17.16 7.33 -0.31
N GLU A 69 -17.43 8.58 -0.70
CA GLU A 69 -18.21 8.91 -1.88
C GLU A 69 -17.51 8.44 -3.17
N ARG A 70 -16.17 8.48 -3.23
CA ARG A 70 -15.41 8.06 -4.41
C ARG A 70 -15.54 6.55 -4.61
N VAL A 71 -15.32 5.77 -3.56
CA VAL A 71 -15.46 4.31 -3.59
C VAL A 71 -16.92 3.92 -3.84
N ARG A 72 -17.88 4.61 -3.20
CA ARG A 72 -19.31 4.40 -3.41
C ARG A 72 -19.73 4.62 -4.86
N GLN A 73 -19.31 5.73 -5.48
CA GLN A 73 -19.60 6.02 -6.89
C GLN A 73 -18.98 4.97 -7.82
N GLN A 74 -17.77 4.52 -7.53
CA GLN A 74 -17.11 3.45 -8.29
C GLN A 74 -17.90 2.14 -8.20
N LEU A 75 -18.27 1.70 -7.00
CA LEU A 75 -19.09 0.50 -6.80
C LEU A 75 -20.42 0.60 -7.56
N ILE A 76 -21.12 1.74 -7.50
CA ILE A 76 -22.37 1.95 -8.23
C ILE A 76 -22.14 1.87 -9.75
N SER A 77 -21.05 2.45 -10.26
CA SER A 77 -20.71 2.41 -11.69
C SER A 77 -20.38 1.00 -12.19
N GLU A 78 -19.83 0.16 -11.32
CA GLU A 78 -19.48 -1.23 -11.59
C GLU A 78 -20.65 -2.20 -11.29
N GLY A 79 -21.82 -1.68 -10.86
CA GLY A 79 -22.99 -2.49 -10.52
C GLY A 79 -22.84 -3.29 -9.22
N LEU A 80 -21.86 -2.95 -8.39
CA LEU A 80 -21.58 -3.60 -7.12
C LEU A 80 -22.39 -2.96 -5.98
N PRO A 81 -22.79 -3.74 -4.96
CA PRO A 81 -23.46 -3.21 -3.78
C PRO A 81 -22.56 -2.25 -3.01
N THR A 82 -23.15 -1.23 -2.37
CA THR A 82 -22.45 -0.30 -1.47
C THR A 82 -22.68 -0.63 0.01
N GLN A 83 -23.45 -1.69 0.27
CA GLN A 83 -23.80 -2.16 1.60
C GLN A 83 -23.83 -3.68 1.61
N TRP A 84 -23.43 -4.28 2.73
CA TRP A 84 -23.45 -5.73 2.92
C TRP A 84 -23.97 -6.04 4.31
N ILE A 85 -24.78 -7.10 4.41
CA ILE A 85 -25.13 -7.71 5.69
C ILE A 85 -24.14 -8.87 5.92
N VAL A 86 -23.61 -8.94 7.14
CA VAL A 86 -22.78 -10.04 7.61
C VAL A 86 -23.48 -10.70 8.78
N ASP A 87 -23.80 -11.98 8.63
CA ASP A 87 -24.34 -12.82 9.70
C ASP A 87 -23.19 -13.57 10.36
N SER A 88 -23.16 -13.56 11.69
CA SER A 88 -22.09 -14.13 12.50
C SER A 88 -22.64 -15.02 13.60
N ASP A 89 -22.26 -16.29 13.57
CA ASP A 89 -22.52 -17.24 14.65
C ASP A 89 -21.35 -17.24 15.62
N ILE A 90 -21.61 -16.82 16.85
CA ILE A 90 -20.61 -16.64 17.90
C ILE A 90 -20.70 -17.78 18.89
N GLN A 91 -19.57 -18.34 19.27
CA GLN A 91 -19.43 -19.31 20.37
C GLN A 91 -18.66 -18.67 21.52
N HIS A 92 -19.23 -18.78 22.73
CA HIS A 92 -18.61 -18.31 23.97
C HIS A 92 -17.68 -19.41 24.50
N GLN A 93 -16.36 -19.22 24.37
CA GLN A 93 -15.38 -20.12 24.96
C GLN A 93 -14.97 -19.65 26.36
N LEU A 94 -14.16 -20.45 27.06
CA LEU A 94 -13.72 -20.13 28.42
C LEU A 94 -12.81 -18.88 28.47
N PHE A 95 -12.05 -18.56 27.42
CA PHE A 95 -11.15 -17.41 27.44
C PHE A 95 -11.16 -16.61 26.13
N SER A 96 -12.17 -16.83 25.29
CA SER A 96 -12.27 -16.21 23.97
C SER A 96 -13.71 -16.24 23.44
N LEU A 97 -13.93 -15.46 22.40
CA LEU A 97 -15.13 -15.48 21.56
C LEU A 97 -14.69 -15.90 20.17
N SER A 98 -15.28 -16.97 19.63
CA SER A 98 -15.05 -17.33 18.22
C SER A 98 -16.30 -17.02 17.42
N ALA A 99 -16.16 -16.32 16.29
CA ALA A 99 -17.27 -16.06 15.38
C ALA A 99 -17.01 -16.71 14.03
N GLN A 100 -18.05 -17.27 13.43
CA GLN A 100 -18.06 -17.67 12.03
C GLN A 100 -19.04 -16.78 11.28
N SER A 101 -18.53 -16.01 10.32
CA SER A 101 -19.26 -14.98 9.59
C SER A 101 -19.47 -15.37 8.12
N ARG A 102 -20.63 -15.00 7.59
CA ARG A 102 -21.07 -15.29 6.21
C ARG A 102 -21.82 -14.09 5.62
N LEU A 103 -21.92 -14.06 4.29
CA LEU A 103 -22.72 -13.07 3.55
C LEU A 103 -24.05 -13.72 3.12
N PRO A 104 -25.15 -13.52 3.87
CA PRO A 104 -26.44 -14.16 3.57
C PRO A 104 -27.00 -13.77 2.19
N GLU A 105 -26.70 -12.56 1.71
CA GLU A 105 -27.14 -12.07 0.41
C GLU A 105 -26.38 -12.70 -0.78
N TYR A 106 -25.23 -13.34 -0.52
CA TYR A 106 -24.37 -13.96 -1.53
C TYR A 106 -24.04 -15.41 -1.15
N PRO A 107 -25.04 -16.30 -1.05
CA PRO A 107 -24.83 -17.67 -0.59
C PRO A 107 -23.97 -18.51 -1.55
N GLU A 108 -23.91 -18.11 -2.83
CA GLU A 108 -23.11 -18.76 -3.87
C GLU A 108 -21.63 -18.37 -3.83
N LEU A 109 -21.27 -17.32 -3.07
CA LEU A 109 -19.86 -16.96 -2.86
C LEU A 109 -19.35 -17.79 -1.67
N PRO A 110 -18.43 -18.74 -1.88
CA PRO A 110 -17.97 -19.64 -0.82
C PRO A 110 -16.90 -18.96 0.05
N LEU A 111 -17.26 -17.79 0.59
CA LEU A 111 -16.44 -16.97 1.46
C LEU A 111 -16.85 -17.22 2.91
N THR A 112 -15.88 -17.61 3.73
CA THR A 112 -16.06 -17.78 5.17
C THR A 112 -15.05 -16.92 5.91
N MET A 113 -15.49 -16.30 7.00
CA MET A 113 -14.62 -15.55 7.89
C MET A 113 -14.73 -16.15 9.29
N THR A 114 -13.60 -16.50 9.87
CA THR A 114 -13.51 -16.95 11.26
C THR A 114 -12.73 -15.93 12.05
N THR A 115 -13.25 -15.51 13.20
CA THR A 115 -12.51 -14.63 14.11
C THR A 115 -12.42 -15.26 15.49
N VAL A 116 -11.33 -14.97 16.20
CA VAL A 116 -11.13 -15.35 17.60
C VAL A 116 -10.69 -14.13 18.39
N THR A 117 -11.59 -13.58 19.19
CA THR A 117 -11.30 -12.44 20.08
C THR A 117 -10.96 -12.96 21.47
N GLN A 118 -9.75 -12.65 21.93
CA GLN A 118 -9.27 -12.97 23.27
C GLN A 118 -9.83 -12.00 24.32
N LEU A 119 -9.75 -12.35 25.61
CA LEU A 119 -10.23 -11.49 26.70
C LEU A 119 -9.51 -10.13 26.80
N ASN A 120 -8.29 -10.01 26.25
CA ASN A 120 -7.57 -8.74 26.17
C ASN A 120 -8.06 -7.84 25.00
N GLY A 121 -9.00 -8.32 24.18
CA GLY A 121 -9.56 -7.61 23.04
C GLY A 121 -8.84 -7.83 21.70
N ASN A 122 -7.68 -8.50 21.70
CA ASN A 122 -7.00 -8.84 20.45
C ASN A 122 -7.82 -9.87 19.68
N THR A 123 -7.91 -9.68 18.37
CA THR A 123 -8.71 -10.53 17.48
C THR A 123 -7.85 -11.10 16.38
N ASP A 124 -7.77 -12.42 16.32
CA ASP A 124 -7.22 -13.13 15.17
C ASP A 124 -8.34 -13.33 14.15
N TYR A 125 -8.04 -13.19 12.86
CA TYR A 125 -9.00 -13.41 11.78
C TYR A 125 -8.42 -14.35 10.73
N HIS A 126 -9.32 -15.14 10.14
CA HIS A 126 -9.03 -16.10 9.08
C HIS A 126 -10.17 -16.06 8.07
N ILE A 127 -9.91 -15.50 6.90
CA ILE A 127 -10.84 -15.41 5.78
C ILE A 127 -10.43 -16.46 4.76
N GLN A 128 -11.37 -17.29 4.33
CA GLN A 128 -11.17 -18.31 3.31
C GLN A 128 -12.20 -18.15 2.22
N LEU A 129 -11.73 -18.18 0.98
CA LEU A 129 -12.55 -18.29 -0.20
C LEU A 129 -12.26 -19.66 -0.82
N ASP A 130 -13.26 -20.53 -0.98
CA ASP A 130 -13.08 -21.75 -1.79
C ASP A 130 -13.08 -21.41 -3.29
N SER A 131 -12.82 -22.41 -4.13
CA SER A 131 -12.87 -22.21 -5.58
C SER A 131 -14.20 -21.59 -6.02
N TRP A 132 -14.12 -20.46 -6.71
CA TRP A 132 -15.30 -19.75 -7.19
C TRP A 132 -15.19 -19.55 -8.69
N HIS A 133 -16.26 -19.90 -9.40
CA HIS A 133 -16.35 -19.74 -10.84
C HIS A 133 -17.65 -19.02 -11.16
N TYR A 134 -17.53 -17.89 -11.84
CA TYR A 134 -18.63 -17.09 -12.31
C TYR A 134 -18.62 -17.09 -13.84
N GLN A 135 -19.66 -17.66 -14.43
CA GLN A 135 -19.91 -17.62 -15.87
C GLN A 135 -21.37 -17.21 -16.09
N PRO A 136 -21.65 -16.06 -16.71
CA PRO A 136 -23.02 -15.68 -17.05
C PRO A 136 -23.63 -16.61 -18.11
N LEU A 137 -24.92 -16.91 -17.97
CA LEU A 137 -25.67 -17.86 -18.82
C LEU A 137 -25.69 -17.51 -20.32
N ASP A 138 -25.58 -16.22 -20.66
CA ASP A 138 -25.75 -15.74 -22.04
C ASP A 138 -24.42 -15.57 -22.80
N ASN A 139 -23.27 -15.90 -22.19
CA ASN A 139 -21.93 -15.77 -22.80
C ASN A 139 -21.57 -14.34 -23.29
N GLU A 140 -22.34 -13.33 -22.90
CA GLU A 140 -22.17 -11.90 -23.24
C GLU A 140 -21.40 -11.11 -22.16
N ALA A 141 -20.91 -11.77 -21.10
CA ALA A 141 -20.20 -11.12 -20.01
C ALA A 141 -18.95 -11.90 -19.58
N LEU A 142 -18.08 -11.18 -18.87
CA LEU A 142 -16.78 -11.63 -18.35
C LEU A 142 -16.92 -12.93 -17.53
N GLY A 143 -16.10 -13.94 -17.87
CA GLY A 143 -15.92 -15.14 -17.05
C GLY A 143 -14.83 -14.91 -16.01
N ILE A 144 -15.05 -15.33 -14.76
CA ILE A 144 -14.07 -15.19 -13.68
C ILE A 144 -13.91 -16.53 -12.97
N SER A 145 -12.67 -16.96 -12.78
CA SER A 145 -12.34 -18.16 -11.99
C SER A 145 -11.28 -17.82 -10.94
N LEU A 146 -11.55 -18.17 -9.68
CA LEU A 146 -10.62 -18.04 -8.57
C LEU A 146 -10.33 -19.41 -7.96
N THR A 147 -9.06 -19.65 -7.69
CA THR A 147 -8.62 -20.78 -6.86
C THR A 147 -8.80 -20.46 -5.38
N PRO A 148 -8.83 -21.47 -4.49
CA PRO A 148 -8.98 -21.23 -3.07
C PRO A 148 -7.95 -20.23 -2.54
N ALA A 149 -8.42 -19.22 -1.82
CA ALA A 149 -7.62 -18.13 -1.30
C ALA A 149 -7.81 -18.02 0.22
N GLN A 150 -6.79 -17.48 0.89
CA GLN A 150 -6.83 -17.26 2.33
C GLN A 150 -6.26 -15.90 2.69
N LEU A 151 -6.82 -15.26 3.70
CA LEU A 151 -6.32 -14.05 4.31
C LEU A 151 -6.37 -14.22 5.83
N THR A 152 -5.20 -14.20 6.46
CA THR A 152 -5.05 -14.40 7.90
C THR A 152 -4.42 -13.17 8.53
N GLY A 153 -4.65 -12.95 9.81
CA GLY A 153 -3.97 -11.87 10.52
C GLY A 153 -4.54 -11.59 11.89
N THR A 154 -4.08 -10.49 12.48
CA THR A 154 -4.41 -10.11 13.85
C THR A 154 -4.70 -8.62 13.93
N VAL A 155 -5.68 -8.22 14.73
CA VAL A 155 -5.95 -6.83 15.08
C VAL A 155 -5.84 -6.69 16.60
N THR A 156 -5.04 -5.73 17.06
CA THR A 156 -4.87 -5.45 18.49
C THR A 156 -5.76 -4.30 18.95
N THR A 157 -5.98 -4.19 20.26
CA THR A 157 -6.69 -3.03 20.84
C THR A 157 -5.96 -1.70 20.66
N LEU A 158 -4.68 -1.73 20.28
CA LEU A 158 -3.87 -0.54 20.00
C LEU A 158 -3.94 -0.12 18.52
N GLY A 159 -4.74 -0.82 17.69
CA GLY A 159 -4.87 -0.54 16.26
C GLY A 159 -3.75 -1.11 15.40
N GLU A 160 -2.85 -1.92 15.96
CA GLU A 160 -1.89 -2.69 15.16
C GLU A 160 -2.61 -3.82 14.43
N VAL A 161 -2.35 -3.92 13.13
CA VAL A 161 -2.89 -4.90 12.22
C VAL A 161 -1.75 -5.70 11.61
N THR A 162 -1.91 -7.01 11.57
CA THR A 162 -1.14 -7.90 10.68
C THR A 162 -2.07 -8.49 9.65
N TYR A 163 -1.55 -8.77 8.46
CA TYR A 163 -2.25 -9.52 7.43
C TYR A 163 -1.28 -10.38 6.63
N ASP A 164 -1.75 -11.52 6.16
CA ASP A 164 -1.09 -12.46 5.26
C ASP A 164 -2.14 -13.06 4.33
N LEU A 165 -2.14 -12.59 3.08
CA LEU A 165 -3.00 -12.98 1.97
C LEU A 165 -2.23 -13.90 1.04
N THR A 166 -2.85 -15.02 0.68
CA THR A 166 -2.40 -15.91 -0.38
C THR A 166 -3.55 -16.15 -1.35
N LEU A 167 -3.36 -15.79 -2.62
CA LEU A 167 -4.28 -16.04 -3.72
C LEU A 167 -3.50 -16.74 -4.86
N PRO A 168 -3.63 -18.07 -4.98
CA PRO A 168 -2.80 -18.86 -5.89
C PRO A 168 -3.01 -18.52 -7.37
N SER A 169 -4.24 -18.26 -7.79
CA SER A 169 -4.55 -17.90 -9.17
C SER A 169 -5.93 -17.27 -9.32
N VAL A 170 -6.00 -16.27 -10.21
CA VAL A 170 -7.21 -15.68 -10.77
C VAL A 170 -7.11 -15.76 -12.28
N MET A 171 -8.18 -16.22 -12.93
CA MET A 171 -8.32 -16.24 -14.37
C MET A 171 -9.56 -15.46 -14.77
N VAL A 172 -9.41 -14.63 -15.79
CA VAL A 172 -10.47 -13.81 -16.36
C VAL A 172 -10.54 -14.09 -17.85
N ASP A 173 -11.70 -14.56 -18.30
CA ASP A 173 -12.01 -14.79 -19.71
C ASP A 173 -12.85 -13.61 -20.23
N PHE A 174 -12.31 -12.85 -21.17
CA PHE A 174 -12.97 -11.69 -21.77
C PHE A 174 -13.89 -12.10 -22.93
N ILE A 175 -14.86 -11.24 -23.22
CA ILE A 175 -15.90 -11.46 -24.25
C ILE A 175 -15.28 -11.54 -25.66
N ASP A 176 -14.19 -10.81 -25.89
CA ASP A 176 -13.46 -10.78 -27.15
C ASP A 176 -12.52 -11.99 -27.35
N GLY A 177 -12.52 -12.93 -26.40
CA GLY A 177 -11.68 -14.13 -26.42
C GLY A 177 -10.32 -13.96 -25.76
N GLN A 178 -9.95 -12.75 -25.34
CA GLN A 178 -8.74 -12.53 -24.55
C GLN A 178 -8.82 -13.25 -23.20
N LYS A 179 -7.66 -13.57 -22.65
CA LYS A 179 -7.54 -14.18 -21.32
C LYS A 179 -6.50 -13.47 -20.49
N MET A 180 -6.83 -13.15 -19.26
CA MET A 180 -5.88 -12.69 -18.26
C MET A 180 -5.75 -13.73 -17.16
N GLN A 181 -4.51 -14.10 -16.84
CA GLN A 181 -4.20 -14.98 -15.72
C GLN A 181 -3.22 -14.28 -14.78
N LEU A 182 -3.62 -14.16 -13.52
CA LEU A 182 -2.74 -13.79 -12.41
C LEU A 182 -2.42 -15.04 -11.59
N SER A 183 -1.15 -15.24 -11.27
CA SER A 183 -0.67 -16.38 -10.50
C SER A 183 0.15 -15.93 -9.28
N LYS A 184 -0.05 -16.61 -8.16
CA LYS A 184 0.65 -16.43 -6.87
C LYS A 184 0.66 -14.97 -6.41
N LEU A 185 -0.52 -14.40 -6.21
CA LEU A 185 -0.65 -13.14 -5.49
C LEU A 185 -0.48 -13.41 -4.00
N GLU A 186 0.54 -12.81 -3.41
CA GLU A 186 0.80 -12.86 -1.97
C GLU A 186 0.88 -11.43 -1.44
N ALA A 187 0.25 -11.15 -0.31
CA ALA A 187 0.37 -9.85 0.33
C ALA A 187 0.52 -10.04 1.83
N LYS A 188 1.52 -9.41 2.44
CA LYS A 188 1.74 -9.46 3.88
C LYS A 188 2.02 -8.08 4.42
N GLY A 189 1.58 -7.81 5.63
CA GLY A 189 1.85 -6.54 6.25
C GLY A 189 1.72 -6.56 7.76
N HIS A 190 2.38 -5.60 8.37
CA HIS A 190 2.27 -5.30 9.78
C HIS A 190 2.42 -3.80 9.96
N GLY A 191 1.45 -3.18 10.62
CA GLY A 191 1.49 -1.76 10.89
C GLY A 191 0.26 -1.27 11.62
N LYS A 192 0.17 0.03 11.78
CA LYS A 192 -0.98 0.72 12.37
C LYS A 192 -1.23 2.02 11.63
N GLN A 193 -2.48 2.46 11.62
CA GLN A 193 -2.81 3.80 11.19
C GLN A 193 -2.68 4.77 12.36
N GLU A 194 -1.90 5.83 12.20
CA GLU A 194 -1.69 6.86 13.20
C GLU A 194 -1.59 8.23 12.52
N ASN A 195 -2.45 9.18 12.93
CA ASN A 195 -2.51 10.54 12.37
C ASN A 195 -2.55 10.57 10.82
N GLY A 196 -3.48 9.81 10.24
CA GLY A 196 -3.61 9.72 8.77
C GLY A 196 -2.54 8.90 8.04
N PHE A 197 -1.46 8.48 8.71
CA PHE A 197 -0.39 7.68 8.13
C PHE A 197 -0.55 6.20 8.44
N TRP A 198 -0.31 5.34 7.45
CA TRP A 198 0.07 3.97 7.75
C TRP A 198 1.53 3.94 8.20
N LEU A 199 1.80 3.41 9.39
CA LEU A 199 3.14 3.20 9.94
C LEU A 199 3.42 1.69 10.01
N GLY A 200 4.43 1.21 9.30
CA GLY A 200 4.79 -0.20 9.33
C GLY A 200 5.43 -0.70 8.05
N LYS A 201 5.23 -1.98 7.74
CA LYS A 201 5.74 -2.66 6.55
C LYS A 201 4.62 -3.38 5.82
N GLN A 202 4.64 -3.30 4.50
CA GLN A 202 3.73 -4.01 3.62
C GLN A 202 4.55 -4.56 2.46
N ALA A 203 4.24 -5.77 2.03
CA ALA A 203 4.84 -6.41 0.88
C ALA A 203 3.74 -7.08 0.07
N LEU A 204 3.75 -6.85 -1.23
CA LEU A 204 2.88 -7.45 -2.23
C LEU A 204 3.77 -8.13 -3.25
N SER A 205 3.45 -9.36 -3.64
CA SER A 205 4.16 -10.05 -4.72
C SER A 205 3.19 -10.79 -5.62
N ILE A 206 3.54 -10.85 -6.90
CA ILE A 206 2.87 -11.65 -7.93
C ILE A 206 3.89 -12.59 -8.54
N GLY A 207 3.53 -13.84 -8.74
CA GLY A 207 4.39 -14.79 -9.44
C GLY A 207 4.41 -14.54 -10.94
N GLU A 208 3.23 -14.42 -11.54
CA GLU A 208 3.09 -14.19 -12.99
C GLU A 208 1.76 -13.49 -13.30
N LEU A 209 1.79 -12.52 -14.21
CA LEU A 209 0.62 -11.95 -14.86
C LEU A 209 0.80 -12.16 -16.37
N GLU A 210 -0.14 -12.86 -16.98
CA GLU A 210 -0.15 -13.12 -18.41
C GLU A 210 -1.47 -12.63 -19.02
N ILE A 211 -1.38 -11.90 -20.12
CA ILE A 211 -2.51 -11.50 -20.95
C ILE A 211 -2.29 -12.10 -22.34
N ASN A 212 -3.25 -12.91 -22.78
CA ASN A 212 -3.24 -13.57 -24.08
C ASN A 212 -4.38 -13.05 -24.94
N ASP A 213 -4.14 -12.94 -26.24
CA ASP A 213 -5.17 -12.64 -27.22
C ASP A 213 -6.11 -13.84 -27.49
N SER A 214 -7.07 -13.65 -28.39
CA SER A 214 -8.01 -14.70 -28.80
C SER A 214 -7.37 -15.90 -29.51
N ASP A 215 -6.16 -15.73 -30.06
CA ASP A 215 -5.37 -16.76 -30.74
C ASP A 215 -4.34 -17.41 -29.79
N HIS A 216 -4.42 -17.11 -28.48
CA HIS A 216 -3.50 -17.55 -27.44
C HIS A 216 -2.05 -17.06 -27.61
N GLN A 217 -1.85 -15.91 -28.28
CA GLN A 217 -0.58 -15.23 -28.31
C GLN A 217 -0.46 -14.30 -27.09
N SER A 218 0.68 -14.36 -26.42
CA SER A 218 0.97 -13.50 -25.26
C SER A 218 1.14 -12.05 -25.72
N LEU A 219 0.26 -11.18 -25.23
CA LEU A 219 0.31 -9.73 -25.42
C LEU A 219 1.18 -9.06 -24.35
N LEU A 220 1.12 -9.59 -23.13
CA LEU A 220 1.89 -9.13 -21.99
C LEU A 220 2.19 -10.30 -21.06
N LEU A 221 3.45 -10.40 -20.65
CA LEU A 221 3.89 -11.30 -19.60
C LEU A 221 4.72 -10.53 -18.59
N VAL A 222 4.33 -10.58 -17.32
CA VAL A 222 5.09 -10.04 -16.19
C VAL A 222 5.40 -11.18 -15.25
N ARG A 223 6.68 -11.39 -14.90
CA ARG A 223 7.11 -12.41 -13.95
C ARG A 223 7.73 -11.78 -12.71
N GLN A 224 7.39 -12.37 -11.56
CA GLN A 224 7.98 -12.08 -10.26
C GLN A 224 8.00 -10.58 -9.95
N GLY A 225 6.81 -9.98 -9.95
CA GLY A 225 6.64 -8.61 -9.50
C GLY A 225 6.57 -8.55 -7.98
N SER A 226 7.28 -7.61 -7.35
CA SER A 226 7.15 -7.35 -5.92
C SER A 226 7.10 -5.86 -5.63
N TYR A 227 6.30 -5.48 -4.64
CA TYR A 227 6.20 -4.12 -4.13
C TYR A 227 6.33 -4.17 -2.61
N GLU A 228 7.32 -3.46 -2.07
CA GLU A 228 7.54 -3.28 -0.65
C GLU A 228 7.32 -1.81 -0.28
N PHE A 229 6.50 -1.60 0.74
CA PHE A 229 6.29 -0.30 1.37
C PHE A 229 6.75 -0.36 2.81
N THR A 230 7.57 0.60 3.22
CA THR A 230 7.89 0.77 4.63
C THR A 230 7.72 2.23 5.02
N SER A 231 7.26 2.44 6.25
CA SER A 231 7.05 3.77 6.79
C SER A 231 7.32 3.82 8.29
N SER A 232 7.74 4.98 8.76
CA SER A 232 8.05 5.21 10.16
C SER A 232 7.81 6.65 10.57
N MET A 233 7.64 6.86 11.87
CA MET A 233 7.47 8.17 12.49
C MET A 233 8.51 8.35 13.59
N ASP A 234 9.31 9.41 13.51
CA ASP A 234 10.05 9.92 14.66
C ASP A 234 9.09 10.75 15.52
N ALA A 235 8.59 10.17 16.60
CA ALA A 235 7.63 10.81 17.49
C ALA A 235 8.19 12.06 18.21
N HIS A 236 9.51 12.16 18.40
CA HIS A 236 10.13 13.30 19.07
C HIS A 236 10.27 14.50 18.13
N LYS A 237 10.66 14.25 16.89
CA LYS A 237 10.83 15.29 15.87
C LYS A 237 9.60 15.53 15.01
N LYS A 238 8.57 14.70 15.16
CA LYS A 238 7.35 14.66 14.33
C LYS A 238 7.70 14.52 12.84
N ARG A 239 8.63 13.62 12.53
CA ARG A 239 9.10 13.40 11.16
C ARG A 239 8.65 12.07 10.61
N PHE A 240 8.07 12.12 9.43
CA PHE A 240 7.60 10.96 8.68
C PHE A 240 8.64 10.57 7.62
N THR A 241 8.86 9.26 7.48
CA THR A 241 9.68 8.69 6.41
C THR A 241 8.95 7.52 5.77
N SER A 242 8.96 7.43 4.45
CA SER A 242 8.45 6.31 3.68
C SER A 242 9.41 5.87 2.57
N GLN A 243 9.44 4.57 2.32
CA GLN A 243 10.18 3.94 1.23
C GLN A 243 9.24 3.07 0.41
N HIS A 244 9.36 3.17 -0.91
CA HIS A 244 8.62 2.42 -1.90
C HIS A 244 9.62 1.69 -2.79
N LYS A 245 9.58 0.37 -2.78
CA LYS A 245 10.46 -0.47 -3.59
C LYS A 245 9.63 -1.39 -4.48
N LEU A 246 9.77 -1.23 -5.79
CA LEU A 246 9.19 -2.08 -6.81
C LEU A 246 10.32 -2.89 -7.46
N THR A 247 10.13 -4.18 -7.62
CA THR A 247 11.00 -5.05 -8.41
C THR A 247 10.18 -5.87 -9.38
N VAL A 248 10.70 -6.13 -10.57
CA VAL A 248 10.11 -7.04 -11.56
C VAL A 248 11.24 -7.79 -12.25
N ASP A 249 11.21 -9.12 -12.20
CA ASP A 249 12.29 -9.91 -12.81
C ASP A 249 12.22 -9.83 -14.34
N GLN A 250 11.01 -9.89 -14.92
CA GLN A 250 10.84 -9.91 -16.37
C GLN A 250 9.50 -9.27 -16.79
N VAL A 251 9.54 -8.45 -17.83
CA VAL A 251 8.36 -7.95 -18.57
C VAL A 251 8.58 -8.21 -20.05
N ILE A 252 7.64 -8.87 -20.70
CA ILE A 252 7.64 -9.12 -22.14
C ILE A 252 6.35 -8.53 -22.72
N SER A 253 6.48 -7.72 -23.75
CA SER A 253 5.38 -7.24 -24.59
C SER A 253 5.78 -7.28 -26.07
N ASP A 254 4.88 -6.82 -26.93
CA ASP A 254 5.16 -6.58 -28.36
C ASP A 254 6.21 -5.49 -28.60
N GLU A 255 6.37 -4.55 -27.66
CA GLU A 255 7.36 -3.47 -27.72
C GLU A 255 8.79 -3.91 -27.32
N GLY A 256 8.93 -5.05 -26.62
CA GLY A 256 10.22 -5.59 -26.23
C GLY A 256 10.22 -6.34 -24.91
N GLU A 257 11.41 -6.56 -24.40
CA GLU A 257 11.65 -7.32 -23.17
C GLU A 257 12.54 -6.54 -22.21
N VAL A 258 12.12 -6.52 -20.94
CA VAL A 258 12.82 -5.86 -19.84
C VAL A 258 13.10 -6.89 -18.75
N HIS A 259 14.33 -6.89 -18.22
CA HIS A 259 14.76 -7.76 -17.13
C HIS A 259 15.27 -6.97 -15.93
N ASP A 260 15.20 -7.61 -14.76
CA ASP A 260 15.79 -7.13 -13.49
C ASP A 260 15.44 -5.66 -13.17
N ALA A 261 14.19 -5.26 -13.43
CA ALA A 261 13.74 -3.90 -13.20
C ALA A 261 13.58 -3.65 -11.69
N THR A 262 14.22 -2.60 -11.19
CA THR A 262 14.12 -2.16 -9.78
C THR A 262 13.88 -0.67 -9.73
N PHE A 263 12.95 -0.24 -8.89
CA PHE A 263 12.69 1.15 -8.54
C PHE A 263 12.55 1.25 -7.02
N ASP A 264 13.49 1.94 -6.37
CA ASP A 264 13.54 2.14 -4.92
C ASP A 264 13.60 3.64 -4.61
N PHE A 265 12.50 4.18 -4.09
CA PHE A 265 12.33 5.59 -3.79
C PHE A 265 12.07 5.80 -2.30
N THR A 266 12.68 6.82 -1.71
CA THR A 266 12.46 7.22 -0.31
C THR A 266 12.12 8.70 -0.20
N LEU A 267 11.10 8.98 0.60
CA LEU A 267 10.76 10.29 1.12
C LEU A 267 11.11 10.29 2.61
N ALA A 268 12.08 11.09 3.03
CA ALA A 268 12.62 11.06 4.39
C ALA A 268 12.48 12.40 5.12
N ASP A 269 12.33 12.28 6.44
CA ASP A 269 12.35 13.37 7.41
C ASP A 269 11.33 14.50 7.17
N VAL A 270 10.19 14.18 6.57
CA VAL A 270 9.15 15.18 6.26
C VAL A 270 8.41 15.59 7.53
N ASP A 271 8.10 16.87 7.70
CA ASP A 271 7.21 17.31 8.77
C ASP A 271 5.84 16.63 8.65
N SER A 272 5.49 15.80 9.64
CA SER A 272 4.33 14.92 9.54
C SER A 272 3.02 15.71 9.51
N GLN A 273 2.94 16.81 10.25
CA GLN A 273 1.70 17.58 10.39
C GLN A 273 1.40 18.37 9.11
N ALA A 274 2.42 18.98 8.49
CA ALA A 274 2.26 19.66 7.22
C ALA A 274 1.96 18.66 6.08
N PHE A 275 2.63 17.51 6.08
CA PHE A 275 2.43 16.48 5.07
C PHE A 275 1.04 15.83 5.15
N GLU A 276 0.53 15.54 6.35
CA GLU A 276 -0.82 15.01 6.57
C GLU A 276 -1.89 15.95 5.99
N GLN A 277 -1.80 17.24 6.32
CA GLN A 277 -2.74 18.24 5.83
C GLN A 277 -2.64 18.43 4.32
N LEU A 278 -1.44 18.41 3.74
CA LEU A 278 -1.25 18.48 2.28
C LEU A 278 -1.84 17.25 1.59
N SER A 279 -1.64 16.06 2.15
CA SER A 279 -2.24 14.83 1.63
C SER A 279 -3.76 14.89 1.67
N ALA A 280 -4.35 15.39 2.77
CA ALA A 280 -5.79 15.56 2.87
C ALA A 280 -6.35 16.54 1.82
N LEU A 281 -5.64 17.66 1.56
CA LEU A 281 -6.01 18.60 0.50
C LEU A 281 -5.96 17.94 -0.88
N TYR A 282 -4.91 17.18 -1.17
CA TYR A 282 -4.75 16.46 -2.43
C TYR A 282 -5.86 15.41 -2.64
N GLN A 283 -6.23 14.68 -1.59
CA GLN A 283 -7.30 13.68 -1.66
C GLN A 283 -8.69 14.31 -1.81
N THR A 284 -8.91 15.49 -1.24
CA THR A 284 -10.21 16.18 -1.28
C THR A 284 -10.49 16.83 -2.64
N TYR A 285 -9.46 17.37 -3.29
CA TYR A 285 -9.62 18.18 -4.50
C TYR A 285 -8.98 17.49 -5.71
N SER A 286 -9.81 17.02 -6.65
CA SER A 286 -9.33 16.49 -7.95
C SER A 286 -8.63 17.54 -8.81
N THR A 287 -8.95 18.82 -8.62
CA THR A 287 -8.24 19.98 -9.15
C THR A 287 -8.11 21.00 -8.03
N MET A 288 -6.92 21.56 -7.78
CA MET A 288 -6.73 22.49 -6.66
C MET A 288 -7.42 23.85 -6.91
N PRO A 289 -8.55 24.16 -6.23
CA PRO A 289 -9.12 25.50 -6.30
C PRO A 289 -8.24 26.51 -5.56
N ALA A 290 -8.44 27.80 -5.83
CA ALA A 290 -7.69 28.88 -5.16
C ALA A 290 -7.76 28.81 -3.61
N GLN A 291 -8.88 28.32 -3.07
CA GLN A 291 -9.05 28.11 -1.63
C GLN A 291 -8.10 27.04 -1.08
N ALA A 292 -8.00 25.90 -1.75
CA ALA A 292 -7.09 24.82 -1.37
C ALA A 292 -5.63 25.25 -1.54
N LEU A 293 -5.32 26.00 -2.60
CA LEU A 293 -4.00 26.56 -2.81
C LEU A 293 -3.59 27.48 -1.64
N ASN A 294 -4.48 28.38 -1.21
CA ASN A 294 -4.21 29.26 -0.06
C ASN A 294 -3.99 28.49 1.25
N GLN A 295 -4.57 27.29 1.40
CA GLN A 295 -4.32 26.41 2.54
C GLN A 295 -3.01 25.62 2.38
N ALA A 296 -2.65 25.24 1.15
CA ALA A 296 -1.43 24.49 0.85
C ALA A 296 -0.15 25.34 1.01
N LEU A 297 -0.18 26.62 0.62
CA LEU A 297 1.00 27.50 0.66
C LEU A 297 1.71 27.53 2.03
N PRO A 298 1.04 27.80 3.17
CA PRO A 298 1.71 27.79 4.48
C PRO A 298 2.23 26.40 4.89
N LEU A 299 1.61 25.31 4.40
CA LEU A 299 2.09 23.95 4.65
C LEU A 299 3.35 23.66 3.85
N ILE A 300 3.42 24.13 2.60
CA ILE A 300 4.62 24.06 1.76
C ILE A 300 5.75 24.86 2.41
N GLU A 301 5.48 26.09 2.89
CA GLU A 301 6.46 26.88 3.66
C GLU A 301 6.98 26.11 4.88
N THR A 302 6.10 25.41 5.59
CA THR A 302 6.48 24.57 6.75
C THR A 302 7.37 23.41 6.32
N LEU A 303 7.04 22.70 5.23
CA LEU A 303 7.86 21.59 4.73
C LEU A 303 9.29 22.02 4.41
N PHE A 304 9.47 23.15 3.72
CA PHE A 304 10.80 23.67 3.39
C PHE A 304 11.53 24.18 4.64
N SER A 305 10.83 24.91 5.52
CA SER A 305 11.39 25.39 6.79
C SER A 305 11.89 24.24 7.66
N GLN A 306 11.13 23.15 7.73
CA GLN A 306 11.48 21.96 8.49
C GLN A 306 12.52 21.07 7.79
N GLY A 307 12.66 21.18 6.46
CA GLY A 307 13.57 20.36 5.67
C GLY A 307 13.05 18.94 5.45
N PHE A 308 13.52 18.30 4.38
CA PHE A 308 13.17 16.93 3.99
C PHE A 308 14.19 16.40 2.96
N SER A 309 14.18 15.09 2.74
CA SER A 309 14.99 14.46 1.69
C SER A 309 14.14 13.60 0.76
N LEU A 310 14.51 13.61 -0.52
CA LEU A 310 14.00 12.74 -1.57
C LEU A 310 15.17 11.92 -2.10
N SER A 311 15.02 10.62 -2.24
CA SER A 311 16.03 9.80 -2.89
C SER A 311 15.41 8.76 -3.82
N LEU A 312 16.04 8.59 -4.96
CA LEU A 312 15.97 7.38 -5.76
C LEU A 312 17.19 6.55 -5.37
N ASN A 313 17.01 5.63 -4.43
CA ASN A 313 18.09 4.79 -3.92
C ASN A 313 18.62 3.87 -5.03
N GLN A 314 17.72 3.39 -5.89
CA GLN A 314 18.07 2.57 -7.03
C GLN A 314 16.95 2.62 -8.08
N LEU A 315 17.30 3.02 -9.29
CA LEU A 315 16.59 2.67 -10.52
C LEU A 315 17.55 1.81 -11.32
N ALA A 316 17.16 0.58 -11.64
CA ALA A 316 17.98 -0.32 -12.44
C ALA A 316 17.08 -1.07 -13.41
N VAL A 317 17.54 -1.27 -14.64
CA VAL A 317 16.81 -2.00 -15.67
C VAL A 317 17.78 -2.58 -16.67
N LYS A 318 17.45 -3.77 -17.18
CA LYS A 318 18.16 -4.39 -18.29
C LYS A 318 17.23 -4.51 -19.48
N VAL A 319 17.72 -4.15 -20.65
CA VAL A 319 16.98 -4.25 -21.91
C VAL A 319 17.89 -4.89 -22.94
N GLY A 320 17.52 -6.08 -23.41
CA GLY A 320 18.44 -6.94 -24.17
C GLY A 320 19.71 -7.23 -23.36
N ASP A 321 20.87 -6.95 -23.95
CA ASP A 321 22.20 -7.08 -23.31
C ASP A 321 22.67 -5.76 -22.66
N GLY A 322 21.83 -4.72 -22.67
CA GLY A 322 22.16 -3.40 -22.14
C GLY A 322 21.65 -3.17 -20.71
N ASP A 323 22.51 -2.62 -19.85
CA ASP A 323 22.18 -2.19 -18.49
C ASP A 323 22.03 -0.66 -18.39
N PHE A 324 21.08 -0.22 -17.58
CA PHE A 324 20.95 1.16 -17.08
C PHE A 324 20.77 1.16 -15.56
N SER A 325 21.46 2.06 -14.87
CA SER A 325 21.21 2.31 -13.45
C SER A 325 21.33 3.78 -13.08
N ALA A 326 20.49 4.24 -12.16
CA ALA A 326 20.50 5.59 -11.63
C ALA A 326 20.24 5.57 -10.11
N ASN A 327 20.92 6.45 -9.39
CA ASN A 327 20.57 6.82 -8.03
C ASN A 327 20.79 8.31 -7.84
N TRP A 328 19.95 8.93 -7.03
CA TRP A 328 20.11 10.33 -6.67
C TRP A 328 19.50 10.59 -5.30
N MET A 329 20.00 11.64 -4.65
CA MET A 329 19.46 12.15 -3.40
C MET A 329 19.42 13.66 -3.48
N LEU A 330 18.32 14.24 -3.04
CA LEU A 330 18.08 15.67 -2.92
C LEU A 330 17.62 15.97 -1.50
N THR A 331 18.27 16.90 -0.84
CA THR A 331 17.98 17.29 0.54
C THR A 331 17.80 18.80 0.61
N ILE A 332 16.65 19.20 1.17
CA ILE A 332 16.40 20.56 1.63
C ILE A 332 16.70 20.59 3.13
N PRO A 333 17.71 21.34 3.59
CA PRO A 333 18.03 21.42 5.01
C PRO A 333 16.97 22.21 5.78
N GLU A 334 16.84 21.89 7.07
CA GLU A 334 16.06 22.68 8.01
C GLU A 334 16.56 24.15 8.04
N GLY A 335 15.63 25.09 8.15
CA GLY A 335 15.90 26.53 8.12
C GLY A 335 15.77 27.18 6.74
N THR A 336 15.29 26.45 5.73
CA THR A 336 14.97 27.02 4.40
C THR A 336 13.64 27.78 4.45
N ASN A 337 13.70 29.03 4.94
CA ASN A 337 12.53 29.87 5.24
C ASN A 337 12.24 30.91 4.14
N ASN A 338 11.04 31.47 4.19
CA ASN A 338 10.49 32.53 3.35
C ASN A 338 10.41 32.17 1.87
N ILE A 339 10.23 30.89 1.54
CA ILE A 339 10.19 30.42 0.15
C ILE A 339 8.98 30.98 -0.62
N LEU A 340 7.89 31.31 0.07
CA LEU A 340 6.72 31.94 -0.54
C LEU A 340 6.97 33.39 -0.96
N GLN A 341 7.89 34.08 -0.28
CA GLN A 341 8.22 35.48 -0.53
C GLN A 341 9.42 35.60 -1.48
N ASP A 342 10.38 34.70 -1.32
CA ASP A 342 11.59 34.62 -2.13
C ASP A 342 11.89 33.15 -2.50
N PRO A 343 11.31 32.63 -3.60
CA PRO A 343 11.59 31.28 -4.08
C PRO A 343 13.06 31.05 -4.48
N SER A 344 13.85 32.13 -4.64
CA SER A 344 15.25 32.01 -5.07
C SER A 344 16.14 31.36 -4.01
N VAL A 345 15.70 31.28 -2.75
CA VAL A 345 16.44 30.64 -1.65
C VAL A 345 16.48 29.11 -1.75
N ILE A 346 15.60 28.50 -2.54
CA ILE A 346 15.48 27.04 -2.65
C ILE A 346 16.71 26.42 -3.31
N LEU A 347 17.08 26.90 -4.50
CA LEU A 347 18.17 26.29 -5.28
C LEU A 347 19.53 26.37 -4.57
N PRO A 348 19.91 27.48 -3.92
CA PRO A 348 21.13 27.54 -3.12
C PRO A 348 21.12 26.64 -1.88
N ALA A 349 19.96 26.38 -1.28
CA ALA A 349 19.82 25.54 -0.09
C ALA A 349 19.89 24.04 -0.43
N LEU A 350 19.52 23.66 -1.65
CA LEU A 350 19.50 22.28 -2.10
C LEU A 350 20.90 21.66 -2.06
N THR A 351 20.99 20.48 -1.44
CA THR A 351 22.19 19.63 -1.45
C THR A 351 21.82 18.25 -1.96
N GLY A 352 22.80 17.48 -2.45
CA GLY A 352 22.50 16.17 -3.00
C GLY A 352 23.60 15.55 -3.83
N HIS A 353 23.28 14.41 -4.43
CA HIS A 353 24.15 13.75 -5.41
C HIS A 353 23.31 13.07 -6.50
N LEU A 354 23.98 12.78 -7.60
CA LEU A 354 23.45 12.05 -8.74
C LEU A 354 24.53 11.11 -9.24
N ASP A 355 24.18 9.85 -9.43
CA ASP A 355 25.04 8.82 -10.00
C ASP A 355 24.24 7.99 -11.01
N ASN A 356 24.66 8.05 -12.27
CA ASN A 356 24.02 7.33 -13.36
C ASN A 356 25.06 6.53 -14.14
N PHE A 357 24.64 5.35 -14.60
CA PHE A 357 25.42 4.49 -15.47
C PHE A 357 24.54 4.01 -16.64
N VAL A 358 25.10 4.11 -17.84
CA VAL A 358 24.51 3.59 -19.07
C VAL A 358 25.55 2.68 -19.70
N SER A 359 25.26 1.39 -19.84
CA SER A 359 26.18 0.47 -20.50
C SER A 359 26.42 0.86 -21.97
N GLN A 360 27.58 0.48 -22.49
CA GLN A 360 27.92 0.73 -23.89
C GLN A 360 26.93 0.09 -24.85
N GLN A 361 26.42 -1.11 -24.53
CA GLN A 361 25.43 -1.83 -25.32
C GLN A 361 24.08 -1.09 -25.34
N PHE A 362 23.59 -0.66 -24.17
CA PHE A 362 22.35 0.11 -24.08
C PHE A 362 22.41 1.41 -24.89
N ALA A 363 23.54 2.12 -24.84
CA ALA A 363 23.71 3.33 -25.65
C ALA A 363 23.67 3.02 -27.16
N GLN A 364 24.29 1.93 -27.62
CA GLN A 364 24.29 1.52 -29.03
C GLN A 364 22.90 1.13 -29.53
N ASP A 365 22.12 0.45 -28.69
CA ASP A 365 20.76 0.02 -29.02
C ASP A 365 19.79 1.21 -29.09
N TYR A 366 20.10 2.32 -28.39
CA TYR A 366 19.29 3.54 -28.36
C TYR A 366 20.10 4.77 -28.79
N PRO A 367 20.21 5.07 -30.10
CA PRO A 367 21.06 6.15 -30.63
C PRO A 367 20.80 7.54 -30.05
N PHE A 368 19.56 7.86 -29.66
CA PHE A 368 19.22 9.11 -28.98
C PHE A 368 19.92 9.23 -27.62
N ILE A 369 20.01 8.12 -26.88
CA ILE A 369 20.71 8.07 -25.58
C ILE A 369 22.21 8.22 -25.82
N GLN A 370 22.78 7.51 -26.79
CA GLN A 370 24.20 7.67 -27.14
C GLN A 370 24.55 9.12 -27.47
N GLN A 371 23.75 9.80 -28.31
CA GLN A 371 23.98 11.20 -28.66
C GLN A 371 23.98 12.10 -27.42
N GLY A 372 23.00 11.94 -26.52
CA GLY A 372 22.95 12.71 -25.27
C GLY A 372 24.15 12.43 -24.36
N MET A 373 24.58 11.16 -24.24
CA MET A 373 25.74 10.80 -23.44
C MET A 373 27.06 11.31 -24.05
N ASP A 374 27.22 11.23 -25.36
CA ASP A 374 28.38 11.77 -26.08
C ASP A 374 28.48 13.30 -25.90
N GLU A 375 27.35 14.01 -25.94
CA GLU A 375 27.30 15.45 -25.62
C GLU A 375 27.73 15.73 -24.18
N LEU A 376 27.27 14.94 -23.20
CA LEU A 376 27.69 15.07 -21.81
C LEU A 376 29.19 14.80 -21.64
N VAL A 377 29.76 13.83 -22.37
CA VAL A 377 31.21 13.57 -22.38
C VAL A 377 31.98 14.75 -22.99
N MET A 378 31.52 15.30 -24.12
CA MET A 378 32.12 16.50 -24.73
C MET A 378 32.05 17.73 -23.82
N MET A 379 30.97 17.86 -23.05
CA MET A 379 30.82 18.90 -22.04
C MET A 379 31.55 18.57 -20.74
N GLU A 380 32.29 17.47 -20.66
CA GLU A 380 33.02 17.02 -19.48
C GLU A 380 32.12 16.86 -18.23
N MET A 381 30.85 16.47 -18.46
CA MET A 381 29.85 16.18 -17.44
C MET A 381 29.65 14.67 -17.23
N ALA A 382 30.17 13.86 -18.17
CA ALA A 382 30.17 12.40 -18.10
C ALA A 382 31.57 11.87 -18.44
N THR A 383 31.83 10.62 -18.04
CA THR A 383 32.99 9.84 -18.46
C THR A 383 32.54 8.64 -19.28
N GLN A 384 33.41 8.17 -20.18
CA GLN A 384 33.18 6.96 -20.97
C GLN A 384 34.38 6.03 -20.81
N ASP A 385 34.11 4.76 -20.52
CA ASP A 385 35.09 3.68 -20.49
C ASP A 385 34.58 2.46 -21.30
N GLU A 386 35.26 1.31 -21.19
CA GLU A 386 34.86 0.08 -21.89
C GLU A 386 33.51 -0.49 -21.41
N GLN A 387 33.08 -0.16 -20.19
CA GLN A 387 31.80 -0.62 -19.63
C GLN A 387 30.64 0.25 -20.09
N GLY A 388 30.88 1.54 -20.30
CA GLY A 388 29.89 2.48 -20.82
C GLY A 388 30.10 3.91 -20.33
N TYR A 389 29.01 4.63 -20.15
CA TYR A 389 28.99 6.02 -19.75
C TYR A 389 28.60 6.17 -18.27
N ARG A 390 29.33 7.01 -17.54
CA ARG A 390 29.06 7.33 -16.12
C ARG A 390 28.92 8.82 -15.91
N VAL A 391 27.90 9.21 -15.16
CA VAL A 391 27.71 10.57 -14.64
C VAL A 391 27.74 10.48 -13.13
N HIS A 392 28.71 11.14 -12.52
CA HIS A 392 28.74 11.33 -11.08
C HIS A 392 28.80 12.82 -10.79
N ALA A 393 27.90 13.30 -9.95
CA ALA A 393 27.80 14.71 -9.63
C ALA A 393 27.30 14.97 -8.20
N GLN A 394 27.78 16.07 -7.62
CA GLN A 394 27.39 16.56 -6.30
C GLN A 394 26.67 17.90 -6.44
N ILE A 395 25.52 18.04 -5.80
CA ILE A 395 24.72 19.26 -5.78
C ILE A 395 25.02 19.99 -4.48
N ASN A 396 25.54 21.21 -4.58
CA ASN A 396 25.82 22.06 -3.43
C ASN A 396 25.72 23.54 -3.83
N GLN A 397 25.08 24.36 -2.98
CA GLN A 397 25.04 25.81 -3.15
C GLN A 397 24.51 26.26 -4.53
N GLY A 398 23.50 25.56 -5.06
CA GLY A 398 22.90 25.86 -6.36
C GLY A 398 23.76 25.48 -7.57
N ASN A 399 24.87 24.76 -7.35
CA ASN A 399 25.75 24.27 -8.40
C ASN A 399 25.82 22.73 -8.40
N VAL A 400 26.07 22.18 -9.57
CA VAL A 400 26.39 20.77 -9.80
C VAL A 400 27.89 20.68 -10.06
N SER A 401 28.60 19.94 -9.21
CA SER A 401 30.04 19.71 -9.31
C SER A 401 30.30 18.29 -9.83
N PHE A 402 31.07 18.16 -10.90
CA PHE A 402 31.46 16.89 -11.51
C PHE A 402 32.87 16.46 -11.04
N ASP A 403 33.24 15.20 -11.27
CA ASP A 403 34.51 14.61 -10.79
C ASP A 403 35.78 15.34 -11.26
N ASN A 404 35.72 15.97 -12.43
CA ASN A 404 36.81 16.79 -12.97
C ASN A 404 36.93 18.18 -12.33
N GLY A 405 36.09 18.50 -11.34
CA GLY A 405 36.04 19.80 -10.67
C GLY A 405 35.23 20.87 -11.41
N LYS A 406 34.63 20.55 -12.56
CA LYS A 406 33.76 21.47 -13.30
C LYS A 406 32.49 21.73 -12.50
N GLN A 407 32.07 23.00 -12.47
CA GLN A 407 30.85 23.42 -11.81
C GLN A 407 29.88 24.04 -12.81
N VAL A 408 28.62 23.61 -12.75
CA VAL A 408 27.55 24.12 -13.60
C VAL A 408 26.39 24.55 -12.71
N PRO A 409 25.84 25.77 -12.89
CA PRO A 409 24.65 26.19 -12.14
C PRO A 409 23.49 25.22 -12.38
N LEU A 410 22.86 24.73 -11.31
CA LEU A 410 21.77 23.75 -11.39
C LEU A 410 20.61 24.24 -12.25
N ILE A 411 20.32 25.55 -12.21
CA ILE A 411 19.27 26.16 -13.03
C ILE A 411 19.48 25.93 -14.52
N ASN A 412 20.74 25.90 -15.01
CA ASN A 412 21.03 25.69 -16.43
C ASN A 412 20.61 24.28 -16.88
N LEU A 413 20.71 23.29 -15.99
CA LEU A 413 20.30 21.92 -16.26
C LEU A 413 18.77 21.75 -16.21
N MET A 414 18.07 22.59 -15.43
CA MET A 414 16.61 22.55 -15.30
C MET A 414 15.87 23.32 -16.40
N MET A 415 16.50 24.32 -17.03
CA MET A 415 15.85 25.18 -18.03
C MET A 415 15.18 24.41 -19.20
N PRO A 416 15.78 23.36 -19.79
CA PRO A 416 15.11 22.56 -20.83
C PRO A 416 13.84 21.85 -20.35
N LEU A 417 13.74 21.53 -19.05
CA LEU A 417 12.57 20.90 -18.44
C LEU A 417 11.46 21.90 -18.14
N LEU A 418 11.80 23.17 -17.89
CA LEU A 418 10.85 24.25 -17.58
C LEU A 418 10.26 24.95 -18.82
N MET A 419 10.89 24.76 -19.99
CA MET A 419 10.44 25.34 -21.27
C MET A 419 9.65 24.36 -22.15
N ARG A 420 9.38 23.15 -21.65
CA ARG A 420 8.42 22.21 -22.21
C ARG A 420 7.12 22.32 -21.43
#